data_AF-G5Q548-F1
#
_entry.id   AF-G5Q548-F1
#
_cell.length_a   1.000
_cell.length_b   1.000
_cell.length_c   1.000
_cell.angle_alpha   90.00
_cell.angle_beta   90.00
_cell.angle_gamma   90.00
#
_symmetry.space_group_name_H-M   'P 1'
#
loop_
_entity.id
_entity.type
_entity.pdbx_description
1 polymer ?
#
loop_
_entity_poly.entity_id
_entity_poly.type
_entity_poly.pdbx_seq_one_letter_code
_entity_poly.pdbx_strand_id
1 'polypeptide(L)'
;MLPLLLNIGLLALALFGYATFRHQPGRSTESTSGNAANNELRVLRAINEEIVSLLPLGLLVYDQEGNRTVISNKIADHLLPHLNLQNITSMAEQHQGVIQATINNELYEIRLFRSQIAPRTQIFIIRDQDREVLVNKKLKQAQRLYEKNQQGRAAFMQNISNTLKEPVRQLAVNAAAVTTPESLKLADQADVLVRMIDEIQLANMLENDAWKSEATLFSLQDLIDEVVPEVLPAIKRKGLQLLINNHLSGNDERWGDRDIATPCAGFS
;
A
#
# COMPACT_ATOMS: atom_id res chain seq x y z
N MET A 1 -102.36 18.10 32.73
CA MET A 1 -101.46 16.99 33.10
C MET A 1 -100.57 16.49 31.95
N LEU A 2 -100.93 16.72 30.68
CA LEU A 2 -100.15 16.29 29.50
C LEU A 2 -98.75 16.94 29.30
N PRO A 3 -98.50 18.24 29.59
CA PRO A 3 -97.18 18.83 29.36
C PRO A 3 -96.13 18.42 30.40
N LEU A 4 -96.57 18.04 31.61
CA LEU A 4 -95.68 17.59 32.68
C LEU A 4 -95.11 16.20 32.39
N LEU A 5 -95.92 15.32 31.77
CA LEU A 5 -95.52 13.97 31.39
C LEU A 5 -94.51 13.98 30.23
N LEU A 6 -94.65 14.93 29.30
CA LEU A 6 -93.70 15.14 28.21
C LEU A 6 -92.32 15.56 28.75
N ASN A 7 -92.28 16.51 29.68
CA ASN A 7 -91.02 16.99 30.27
C ASN A 7 -90.33 15.90 31.10
N ILE A 8 -91.08 15.10 31.85
CA ILE A 8 -90.54 13.97 32.61
C ILE A 8 -90.00 12.89 31.66
N GLY A 9 -90.71 12.60 30.55
CA GLY A 9 -90.24 11.68 29.52
C GLY A 9 -88.95 12.16 28.85
N LEU A 10 -88.85 13.45 28.54
CA LEU A 10 -87.66 14.05 27.93
C LEU A 10 -86.45 14.02 28.88
N LEU A 11 -86.68 14.26 30.18
CA LEU A 11 -85.66 14.17 31.22
C LEU A 11 -85.15 12.73 31.38
N ALA A 12 -86.06 11.75 31.39
CA ALA A 12 -85.72 10.34 31.47
C ALA A 12 -84.89 9.89 30.26
N LEU A 13 -85.24 10.36 29.05
CA LEU A 13 -84.48 10.06 27.83
C LEU A 13 -83.08 10.69 27.85
N ALA A 14 -82.94 11.92 28.35
CA ALA A 14 -81.65 12.59 28.51
C ALA A 14 -80.75 11.89 29.52
N LEU A 15 -81.30 11.48 30.67
CA LEU A 15 -80.57 10.72 31.69
C LEU A 15 -80.20 9.32 31.20
N PHE A 16 -81.09 8.66 30.46
CA PHE A 16 -80.83 7.35 29.88
C PHE A 16 -79.74 7.41 28.80
N GLY A 17 -79.78 8.41 27.92
CA GLY A 17 -78.70 8.69 26.96
C GLY A 17 -77.37 8.97 27.66
N TYR A 18 -77.36 9.84 28.67
CA TYR A 18 -76.15 10.14 29.44
C TYR A 18 -75.58 8.91 30.16
N ALA A 19 -76.43 8.08 30.77
CA ALA A 19 -76.02 6.85 31.42
C ALA A 19 -75.50 5.82 30.41
N THR A 20 -76.17 5.59 29.29
CA THR A 20 -75.75 4.59 28.30
C THR A 20 -74.44 4.97 27.59
N PHE A 21 -74.24 6.24 27.24
CA PHE A 21 -72.98 6.67 26.62
C PHE A 21 -71.80 6.68 27.59
N ARG A 22 -72.03 6.90 28.89
CA ARG A 22 -70.96 6.87 29.89
C ARG A 22 -70.52 5.45 30.28
N HIS A 23 -71.39 4.46 30.10
CA HIS A 23 -71.10 3.04 30.37
C HIS A 23 -70.63 2.25 29.14
N GLN A 24 -70.45 2.88 27.97
CA GLN A 24 -69.55 2.30 26.98
C GLN A 24 -68.15 2.33 27.59
N PRO A 25 -67.47 1.19 27.79
CA PRO A 25 -66.06 1.22 28.15
C PRO A 25 -65.37 1.98 27.03
N GLY A 26 -64.88 3.18 27.36
CA GLY A 26 -64.13 4.00 26.44
C GLY A 26 -63.07 3.13 25.81
N ARG A 27 -63.27 2.78 24.55
CA ARG A 27 -62.28 2.09 23.74
C ARG A 27 -61.05 3.01 23.78
N SER A 28 -60.03 2.57 24.51
CA SER A 28 -58.71 3.17 24.56
C SER A 28 -58.06 3.03 23.19
N THR A 29 -58.54 3.80 22.22
CA THR A 29 -58.00 3.86 20.84
C THR A 29 -57.08 5.05 20.61
N GLU A 30 -56.46 5.59 21.65
CA GLU A 30 -55.53 6.72 21.51
C GLU A 30 -54.09 6.47 21.98
N SER A 31 -53.73 5.25 22.41
CA SER A 31 -52.35 4.95 22.83
C SER A 31 -51.60 3.93 21.97
N THR A 32 -52.25 3.18 21.08
CA THR A 32 -51.57 2.19 20.23
C THR A 32 -51.00 2.79 18.94
N SER A 33 -51.70 3.75 18.33
CA SER A 33 -51.26 4.46 17.10
C SER A 33 -50.06 5.38 17.37
N GLY A 34 -50.05 6.07 18.52
CA GLY A 34 -48.90 6.85 18.97
C GLY A 34 -47.68 5.97 19.25
N ASN A 35 -47.86 4.77 19.82
CA ASN A 35 -46.75 3.86 20.09
C ASN A 35 -46.13 3.27 18.82
N ALA A 36 -46.93 2.93 17.81
CA ALA A 36 -46.42 2.43 16.52
C ALA A 36 -45.64 3.52 15.76
N ALA A 37 -46.19 4.73 15.65
CA ALA A 37 -45.51 5.86 15.00
C ALA A 37 -44.24 6.31 15.77
N ASN A 38 -44.27 6.27 17.10
CA ASN A 38 -43.07 6.53 17.91
C ASN A 38 -42.02 5.43 17.75
N ASN A 39 -42.45 4.17 17.57
CA ASN A 39 -41.53 3.07 17.32
C ASN A 39 -40.85 3.22 15.96
N GLU A 40 -41.60 3.55 14.91
CA GLU A 40 -41.06 3.85 13.58
C GLU A 40 -40.07 5.01 13.62
N LEU A 41 -40.38 6.10 14.33
CA LEU A 41 -39.48 7.24 14.49
C LEU A 41 -38.20 6.87 15.23
N ARG A 42 -38.28 6.00 16.24
CA ARG A 42 -37.12 5.47 16.98
C ARG A 42 -36.24 4.61 16.08
N VAL A 43 -36.84 3.71 15.31
CA VAL A 43 -36.12 2.85 14.36
C VAL A 43 -35.44 3.70 13.29
N LEU A 44 -36.12 4.68 12.71
CA LEU A 44 -35.52 5.61 11.74
C LEU A 44 -34.37 6.42 12.34
N ARG A 45 -34.49 6.87 13.59
CA ARG A 45 -33.41 7.57 14.28
C ARG A 45 -32.19 6.67 14.52
N ALA A 46 -32.43 5.44 14.98
CA ALA A 46 -31.36 4.47 15.23
C ALA A 46 -30.61 4.11 13.93
N ILE A 47 -31.34 3.87 12.83
CA ILE A 47 -30.73 3.61 11.52
C ILE A 47 -29.95 4.83 11.02
N ASN A 48 -30.50 6.04 11.18
CA ASN A 48 -29.79 7.27 10.79
C ASN A 48 -28.48 7.43 11.59
N GLU A 49 -28.49 7.17 12.89
CA GLU A 49 -27.28 7.19 13.72
C GLU A 49 -26.27 6.11 13.26
N GLU A 50 -26.74 4.91 12.94
CA GLU A 50 -25.90 3.83 12.42
C GLU A 50 -25.24 4.24 11.09
N ILE A 51 -26.02 4.71 10.12
CA ILE A 51 -25.53 5.18 8.82
C ILE A 51 -24.45 6.26 9.01
N VAL A 52 -24.73 7.26 9.85
CA VAL A 52 -23.80 8.36 10.12
C VAL A 52 -22.52 7.87 10.78
N SER A 53 -22.61 6.88 11.67
CA SER A 53 -21.45 6.30 12.35
C SER A 53 -20.54 5.49 11.42
N LEU A 54 -21.08 4.92 10.34
CA LEU A 54 -20.35 4.12 9.36
C LEU A 54 -19.67 4.96 8.26
N LEU A 55 -19.95 6.27 8.18
CA LEU A 55 -19.35 7.13 7.16
C LEU A 55 -17.83 7.24 7.36
N PRO A 56 -17.01 7.04 6.31
CA PRO A 56 -15.54 7.14 6.37
C PRO A 56 -15.04 8.59 6.34
N LEU A 57 -15.86 9.55 6.75
CA LEU A 57 -15.63 10.98 6.73
C LEU A 57 -16.32 11.63 7.93
N GLY A 58 -15.81 12.74 8.45
CA GLY A 58 -16.47 13.48 9.52
C GLY A 58 -17.74 14.14 9.01
N LEU A 59 -18.88 13.90 9.67
CA LEU A 59 -20.15 14.55 9.37
C LEU A 59 -20.62 15.31 10.61
N LEU A 60 -20.93 16.59 10.45
CA LEU A 60 -21.48 17.43 11.50
C LEU A 60 -22.63 18.26 10.94
N VAL A 61 -23.80 18.16 11.56
CA VAL A 61 -24.96 18.99 11.27
C VAL A 61 -25.17 19.94 12.43
N TYR A 62 -24.98 21.22 12.19
CA TYR A 62 -25.05 22.28 13.18
C TYR A 62 -26.27 23.16 12.96
N ASP A 63 -27.05 23.38 14.01
CA ASP A 63 -28.16 24.32 14.03
C ASP A 63 -27.69 25.65 14.61
N GLN A 64 -27.65 26.69 13.76
CA GLN A 64 -27.20 28.02 14.16
C GLN A 64 -28.16 28.70 15.12
N GLU A 65 -29.46 28.42 15.03
CA GLU A 65 -30.47 29.10 15.84
C GLU A 65 -30.50 28.53 17.26
N GLY A 66 -30.40 27.21 17.38
CA GLY A 66 -30.31 26.52 18.66
C GLY A 66 -28.89 26.44 19.25
N ASN A 67 -27.88 26.92 18.53
CA ASN A 67 -26.45 26.80 18.88
C ASN A 67 -26.09 25.37 19.35
N ARG A 68 -26.55 24.37 18.60
CA ARG A 68 -26.46 22.96 18.99
C ARG A 68 -26.16 22.06 17.80
N THR A 69 -25.50 20.95 18.10
CA THR A 69 -25.29 19.86 17.14
C THR A 69 -26.55 19.01 17.04
N VAL A 70 -27.04 18.81 15.81
CA VAL A 70 -28.22 17.99 15.52
C VAL A 70 -27.80 16.54 15.22
N ILE A 71 -26.72 16.36 14.46
CA ILE A 71 -26.16 15.08 14.08
C ILE A 71 -24.64 15.22 14.04
N SER A 72 -23.92 14.27 14.61
CA SER A 72 -22.47 14.16 14.46
C SER A 72 -22.04 12.70 14.44
N ASN A 73 -20.85 12.45 13.89
CA ASN A 73 -20.19 11.16 14.01
C ASN A 73 -18.92 11.26 14.85
N LYS A 74 -18.36 10.11 15.23
CA LYS A 74 -17.17 10.01 16.10
C LYS A 74 -15.97 10.82 15.59
N ILE A 75 -15.79 10.88 14.26
CA ILE A 75 -14.70 11.63 13.63
C ILE A 75 -14.94 13.13 13.81
N ALA A 76 -16.15 13.62 13.52
CA ALA A 76 -16.49 15.02 13.74
C ALA A 76 -16.43 15.40 15.22
N ASP A 77 -16.91 14.54 16.12
CA ASP A 77 -16.87 14.79 17.57
C ASP A 77 -15.45 14.96 18.11
N HIS A 78 -14.49 14.20 17.57
CA HIS A 78 -13.08 14.35 17.93
C HIS A 78 -12.49 15.68 17.42
N LEU A 79 -12.94 16.16 16.27
CA LEU A 79 -12.43 17.37 15.64
C LEU A 79 -13.12 18.64 16.15
N LEU A 80 -14.37 18.54 16.63
CA LEU A 80 -15.19 19.65 17.15
C LEU A 80 -14.44 20.61 18.09
N PRO A 81 -13.71 20.14 19.13
CA PRO A 81 -13.02 21.03 20.07
C PRO A 81 -11.91 21.87 19.43
N HIS A 82 -11.37 21.39 18.31
CA HIS A 82 -10.27 22.02 17.59
C HIS A 82 -10.75 22.90 16.44
N LEU A 83 -12.06 22.92 16.18
CA LEU A 83 -12.68 23.64 15.06
C LEU A 83 -13.48 24.85 15.56
N ASN A 84 -13.11 26.04 15.10
CA ASN A 84 -13.93 27.23 15.29
C ASN A 84 -14.96 27.33 14.14
N LEU A 85 -16.19 26.85 14.39
CA LEU A 85 -17.27 26.81 13.40
C LEU A 85 -17.63 28.18 12.80
N GLN A 86 -17.45 29.27 13.55
CA GLN A 86 -17.71 30.62 13.04
C GLN A 86 -16.66 31.03 12.00
N ASN A 87 -15.38 30.78 12.29
CA ASN A 87 -14.28 31.06 11.35
C ASN A 87 -14.38 30.18 10.11
N ILE A 88 -14.77 28.91 10.27
CA ILE A 88 -14.98 27.99 9.14
C ILE A 88 -16.15 28.48 8.29
N THR A 89 -17.23 28.99 8.89
CA THR A 89 -18.37 29.51 8.13
C THR A 89 -17.97 30.71 7.26
N SER A 90 -17.23 31.68 7.83
CA SER A 90 -16.79 32.86 7.09
C SER A 90 -15.77 32.52 6.00
N MET A 91 -14.81 31.62 6.29
CA MET A 91 -13.84 31.15 5.30
C MET A 91 -14.53 30.35 4.18
N ALA A 92 -15.58 29.59 4.50
CA ALA A 92 -16.28 28.78 3.51
C ALA A 92 -17.07 29.65 2.55
N GLU A 93 -17.69 30.73 3.05
CA GLU A 93 -18.36 31.72 2.19
C GLU A 93 -17.38 32.37 1.21
N GLN A 94 -16.14 32.62 1.63
CA GLN A 94 -15.09 33.17 0.78
C GLN A 94 -14.52 32.15 -0.23
N HIS A 95 -14.43 30.88 0.15
CA HIS A 95 -13.78 29.81 -0.64
C HIS A 95 -14.78 28.81 -1.27
N GLN A 96 -15.96 29.29 -1.69
CA GLN A 96 -16.99 28.49 -2.40
C GLN A 96 -17.43 27.22 -1.64
N GLY A 97 -17.43 27.26 -0.32
CA GLY A 97 -17.83 26.16 0.54
C GLY A 97 -16.75 25.11 0.79
N VAL A 98 -15.50 25.31 0.36
CA VAL A 98 -14.39 24.35 0.56
C VAL A 98 -13.24 25.02 1.31
N ILE A 99 -12.76 24.39 2.38
CA ILE A 99 -11.64 24.87 3.20
C ILE A 99 -10.66 23.72 3.41
N GLN A 100 -9.37 24.06 3.48
CA GLN A 100 -8.33 23.16 3.97
C GLN A 100 -7.86 23.66 5.34
N ALA A 101 -7.90 22.78 6.34
CA ALA A 101 -7.51 23.09 7.71
C ALA A 101 -6.57 22.01 8.24
N THR A 102 -5.51 22.43 8.93
CA THR A 102 -4.59 21.52 9.61
C THR A 102 -5.04 21.37 11.06
N ILE A 103 -5.38 20.15 11.47
CA ILE A 103 -5.82 19.82 12.83
C ILE A 103 -4.90 18.72 13.34
N ASN A 104 -4.25 18.90 14.50
CA ASN A 104 -3.37 17.89 15.08
C ASN A 104 -2.30 17.33 14.10
N ASN A 105 -1.73 18.21 13.27
CA ASN A 105 -0.74 17.89 12.23
C ASN A 105 -1.26 17.05 11.03
N GLU A 106 -2.58 16.90 10.89
CA GLU A 106 -3.22 16.26 9.74
C GLU A 106 -4.02 17.29 8.92
N LEU A 107 -3.95 17.21 7.60
CA LEU A 107 -4.67 18.07 6.67
C LEU A 107 -6.07 17.52 6.41
N TYR A 108 -7.06 18.33 6.73
CA TYR A 108 -8.47 18.04 6.48
C TYR A 108 -9.05 19.00 5.44
N GLU A 109 -9.82 18.45 4.50
CA GLU A 109 -10.72 19.24 3.67
C GLU A 109 -12.10 19.29 4.33
N ILE A 110 -12.55 20.50 4.66
CA ILE A 110 -13.86 20.77 5.24
C ILE A 110 -14.73 21.40 4.16
N ARG A 111 -15.87 20.77 3.85
CA ARG A 111 -16.89 21.31 2.97
C ARG A 111 -18.12 21.72 3.76
N LEU A 112 -18.62 22.93 3.49
CA LEU A 112 -19.81 23.48 4.10
C LEU A 112 -20.96 23.49 3.11
N PHE A 113 -22.08 22.89 3.51
CA PHE A 113 -23.34 22.94 2.79
C PHE A 113 -24.42 23.58 3.66
N ARG A 114 -25.30 24.37 3.04
CA ARG A 114 -26.51 24.87 3.69
C ARG A 114 -27.64 23.90 3.41
N SER A 115 -28.45 23.58 4.43
CA SER A 115 -29.60 22.70 4.23
C SER A 115 -30.68 23.39 3.40
N GLN A 116 -31.23 22.67 2.43
CA GLN A 116 -32.33 23.15 1.58
C GLN A 116 -33.69 23.07 2.27
N ILE A 117 -33.78 22.25 3.32
CA ILE A 117 -35.02 22.02 4.08
C ILE A 117 -35.08 22.95 5.30
N ALA A 118 -33.92 23.26 5.88
CA ALA A 118 -33.79 24.12 7.06
C ALA A 118 -32.71 25.19 6.82
N PRO A 119 -33.06 26.45 6.50
CA PRO A 119 -32.11 27.45 6.02
C PRO A 119 -31.04 27.88 7.04
N ARG A 120 -31.28 27.60 8.33
CA ARG A 120 -30.34 27.90 9.44
C ARG A 120 -29.52 26.69 9.88
N THR A 121 -29.67 25.56 9.20
CA THR A 121 -28.90 24.34 9.46
C THR A 121 -27.76 24.23 8.47
N GLN A 122 -26.57 24.05 9.00
CA GLN A 122 -25.32 23.89 8.25
C GLN A 122 -24.82 22.46 8.37
N ILE A 123 -24.30 21.93 7.27
CA ILE A 123 -23.76 20.57 7.17
C ILE A 123 -22.28 20.68 6.82
N PHE A 124 -21.43 20.21 7.72
CA PHE A 124 -19.99 20.12 7.53
C PHE A 124 -19.61 18.69 7.17
N ILE A 125 -18.87 18.53 6.08
CA ILE A 125 -18.27 17.28 5.62
C ILE A 125 -16.76 17.44 5.75
N ILE A 126 -16.12 16.62 6.57
CA ILE A 126 -14.70 16.70 6.88
C ILE A 126 -14.01 15.45 6.34
N ARG A 127 -13.04 15.63 5.44
CA ARG A 127 -12.30 14.53 4.81
C ARG A 127 -10.81 14.65 5.11
N ASP A 128 -10.20 13.57 5.60
CA ASP A 128 -8.74 13.42 5.68
C ASP A 128 -8.16 13.41 4.25
N GLN A 129 -7.35 14.41 3.93
CA GLN A 129 -6.71 14.59 2.62
C GLN A 129 -5.36 13.84 2.53
N ASP A 130 -4.77 13.45 3.66
CA ASP A 130 -3.36 13.09 3.72
C ASP A 130 -3.08 11.62 3.44
N ARG A 131 -4.05 10.71 3.55
CA ARG A 131 -3.75 9.26 3.41
C ARG A 131 -3.12 8.88 2.07
N GLU A 132 -3.62 9.39 0.96
CA GLU A 132 -3.11 9.00 -0.36
C GLU A 132 -1.83 9.74 -0.74
N VAL A 133 -1.74 11.03 -0.40
CA VAL A 133 -0.58 11.87 -0.69
C VAL A 133 0.62 11.47 0.18
N LEU A 134 0.38 11.12 1.45
CA LEU A 134 1.42 10.65 2.36
C LEU A 134 1.97 9.29 1.93
N VAL A 135 1.10 8.35 1.55
CA VAL A 135 1.53 7.03 1.06
C VAL A 135 2.37 7.19 -0.21
N ASN A 136 1.93 8.01 -1.16
CA ASN A 136 2.70 8.27 -2.38
C ASN A 136 4.06 8.94 -2.11
N LYS A 137 4.12 9.92 -1.20
CA LYS A 137 5.40 10.54 -0.79
C LYS A 137 6.33 9.53 -0.14
N LYS A 138 5.81 8.68 0.75
CA LYS A 138 6.59 7.65 1.45
C LYS A 138 7.10 6.57 0.47
N LEU A 139 6.27 6.13 -0.48
CA LEU A 139 6.67 5.21 -1.54
C LEU A 139 7.78 5.80 -2.41
N LYS A 140 7.62 7.05 -2.87
CA LYS A 140 8.65 7.75 -3.65
C LYS A 140 9.95 7.92 -2.87
N GLN A 141 9.86 8.19 -1.57
CA GLN A 141 11.03 8.25 -0.71
C GLN A 141 11.70 6.88 -0.55
N ALA A 142 10.92 5.82 -0.34
CA ALA A 142 11.43 4.45 -0.23
C ALA A 142 12.12 3.99 -1.52
N GLN A 143 11.52 4.29 -2.68
CA GLN A 143 12.12 4.03 -4.00
C GLN A 143 13.46 4.75 -4.17
N ARG A 144 13.52 6.06 -3.88
CA ARG A 144 14.77 6.83 -3.96
C ARG A 144 15.86 6.27 -3.04
N LEU A 145 15.49 5.86 -1.82
CA LEU A 145 16.44 5.26 -0.89
C LEU A 145 16.93 3.90 -1.39
N TYR A 146 16.03 3.09 -1.94
CA TYR A 146 16.36 1.81 -2.56
C TYR A 146 17.33 2.00 -3.74
N GLU A 147 17.00 2.87 -4.69
CA GLU A 147 17.84 3.18 -5.86
C GLU A 147 19.23 3.69 -5.44
N LYS A 148 19.29 4.64 -4.49
CA LYS A 148 20.56 5.16 -3.97
C LYS A 148 21.37 4.07 -3.29
N ASN A 149 20.72 3.18 -2.55
CA ASN A 149 21.39 2.06 -1.89
C ASN A 149 21.93 1.05 -2.91
N GLN A 150 21.13 0.70 -3.92
CA GLN A 150 21.54 -0.19 -5.01
C GLN A 150 22.74 0.37 -5.78
N GLN A 151 22.68 1.65 -6.17
CA GLN A 151 23.79 2.34 -6.82
C GLN A 151 25.05 2.38 -5.94
N GLY A 152 24.89 2.70 -4.65
CA GLY A 152 26.00 2.74 -3.70
C GLY A 152 26.63 1.36 -3.49
N ARG A 153 25.81 0.31 -3.40
CA ARG A 153 26.27 -1.09 -3.29
C ARG A 153 27.03 -1.53 -4.53
N ALA A 154 26.51 -1.25 -5.72
CA ALA A 154 27.18 -1.57 -6.98
C ALA A 154 28.55 -0.88 -7.08
N ALA A 155 28.62 0.42 -6.82
CA ALA A 155 29.87 1.18 -6.85
C ALA A 155 30.87 0.66 -5.80
N PHE A 156 30.40 0.34 -4.59
CA PHE A 156 31.23 -0.23 -3.53
C PHE A 156 31.81 -1.59 -3.92
N MET A 157 30.98 -2.50 -4.44
CA MET A 157 31.45 -3.83 -4.86
C MET A 157 32.42 -3.74 -6.03
N GLN A 158 32.16 -2.87 -7.01
CA GLN A 158 33.10 -2.61 -8.11
C GLN A 158 34.46 -2.11 -7.59
N ASN A 159 34.47 -1.16 -6.64
CA ASN A 159 35.69 -0.65 -6.05
C ASN A 159 36.47 -1.73 -5.27
N ILE A 160 35.77 -2.58 -4.53
CA ILE A 160 36.37 -3.72 -3.83
C ILE A 160 36.99 -4.70 -4.82
N SER A 161 36.22 -5.15 -5.82
CA SER A 161 36.70 -6.10 -6.83
C SER A 161 37.95 -5.58 -7.52
N ASN A 162 37.94 -4.31 -7.95
CA ASN A 162 39.09 -3.69 -8.61
C ASN A 162 40.32 -3.58 -7.71
N THR A 163 40.12 -3.27 -6.43
CA THR A 163 41.23 -3.07 -5.47
C THR A 163 41.82 -4.41 -5.02
N LEU A 164 41.00 -5.45 -4.87
CA LEU A 164 41.44 -6.76 -4.39
C LEU A 164 42.00 -7.66 -5.51
N LYS A 165 41.60 -7.45 -6.77
CA LYS A 165 42.01 -8.33 -7.88
C LYS A 165 43.52 -8.44 -8.05
N GLU A 166 44.21 -7.29 -8.11
CA GLU A 166 45.67 -7.26 -8.31
C GLU A 166 46.47 -7.86 -7.15
N PRO A 167 46.25 -7.51 -5.87
CA PRO A 167 47.00 -8.10 -4.77
C PRO A 167 46.75 -9.60 -4.61
N VAL A 168 45.52 -10.09 -4.86
CA VAL A 168 45.22 -11.53 -4.81
C VAL A 168 45.90 -12.27 -5.98
N ARG A 169 45.93 -11.68 -7.18
CA ARG A 169 46.65 -12.25 -8.32
C ARG A 169 48.16 -12.32 -8.06
N GLN A 170 48.74 -11.27 -7.50
CA GLN A 170 50.16 -11.26 -7.09
C GLN A 170 50.44 -12.31 -6.02
N LEU A 171 49.52 -12.51 -5.07
CA LEU A 171 49.64 -13.57 -4.07
C LEU A 171 49.66 -14.96 -4.71
N ALA A 172 48.77 -15.23 -5.67
CA ALA A 172 48.73 -16.51 -6.40
C ALA A 172 50.05 -16.79 -7.14
N VAL A 173 50.55 -15.79 -7.89
CA VAL A 173 51.81 -15.90 -8.65
C VAL A 173 53.01 -16.12 -7.71
N ASN A 174 53.10 -15.36 -6.62
CA ASN A 174 54.19 -15.48 -5.66
C ASN A 174 54.17 -16.81 -4.92
N ALA A 175 52.98 -17.32 -4.56
CA ALA A 175 52.82 -18.63 -3.94
C ALA A 175 53.18 -19.78 -4.89
N ALA A 176 52.85 -19.65 -6.19
CA ALA A 176 53.23 -20.63 -7.21
C ALA A 176 54.74 -20.69 -7.44
N ALA A 177 55.46 -19.57 -7.30
CA ALA A 177 56.91 -19.49 -7.51
C ALA A 177 57.75 -20.23 -6.44
N VAL A 178 57.23 -20.41 -5.23
CA VAL A 178 57.97 -21.02 -4.11
C VAL A 178 58.03 -22.57 -4.21
N THR A 179 57.19 -23.18 -5.06
CA THR A 179 57.18 -24.62 -5.40
C THR A 179 57.22 -25.60 -4.21
N THR A 180 56.73 -25.20 -3.03
CA THR A 180 56.55 -26.12 -1.88
C THR A 180 55.13 -26.69 -1.89
N PRO A 181 54.89 -27.88 -1.33
CA PRO A 181 53.53 -28.45 -1.27
C PRO A 181 52.53 -27.56 -0.53
N GLU A 182 52.98 -26.72 0.39
CA GLU A 182 52.15 -25.72 1.09
C GLU A 182 51.92 -24.46 0.23
N SER A 183 52.93 -23.99 -0.51
CA SER A 183 52.79 -22.83 -1.39
C SER A 183 51.90 -23.12 -2.60
N LEU A 184 51.90 -24.38 -3.09
CA LEU A 184 50.99 -24.83 -4.14
C LEU A 184 49.52 -24.82 -3.67
N LYS A 185 49.26 -25.22 -2.41
CA LYS A 185 47.91 -25.11 -1.82
C LYS A 185 47.47 -23.66 -1.63
N LEU A 186 48.41 -22.78 -1.24
CA LEU A 186 48.14 -21.36 -1.10
C LEU A 186 47.87 -20.68 -2.44
N ALA A 187 48.61 -21.07 -3.49
CA ALA A 187 48.38 -20.61 -4.86
C ALA A 187 46.99 -21.02 -5.37
N ASP A 188 46.59 -22.28 -5.16
CA ASP A 188 45.26 -22.79 -5.51
C ASP A 188 44.14 -22.02 -4.78
N GLN A 189 44.31 -21.75 -3.48
CA GLN A 189 43.38 -20.92 -2.72
C GLN A 189 43.31 -19.47 -3.22
N ALA A 190 44.45 -18.89 -3.60
CA ALA A 190 44.48 -17.54 -4.16
C ALA A 190 43.83 -17.48 -5.55
N ASP A 191 44.00 -18.50 -6.40
CA ASP A 191 43.32 -18.61 -7.69
C ASP A 191 41.79 -18.70 -7.53
N VAL A 192 41.31 -19.46 -6.53
CA VAL A 192 39.88 -19.48 -6.17
C VAL A 192 39.37 -18.10 -5.76
N LEU A 193 40.16 -17.33 -5.00
CA LEU A 193 39.79 -15.96 -4.62
C LEU A 193 39.75 -14.99 -5.82
N VAL A 194 40.69 -15.10 -6.76
CA VAL A 194 40.64 -14.31 -8.01
C VAL A 194 39.36 -14.61 -8.77
N ARG A 195 39.01 -15.89 -8.92
CA ARG A 195 37.78 -16.31 -9.59
C ARG A 195 36.53 -15.78 -8.89
N MET A 196 36.46 -15.84 -7.57
CA MET A 196 35.32 -15.27 -6.81
C MET A 196 35.19 -13.76 -7.03
N ILE A 197 36.31 -13.03 -7.12
CA ILE A 197 36.31 -11.60 -7.41
C ILE A 197 35.74 -11.33 -8.82
N ASP A 198 36.12 -12.15 -9.80
CA ASP A 198 35.59 -12.07 -11.17
C ASP A 198 34.08 -12.41 -11.20
N GLU A 199 33.64 -13.43 -10.48
CA GLU A 199 32.22 -13.80 -10.34
C GLU A 199 31.40 -12.67 -9.67
N ILE A 200 31.93 -12.01 -8.63
CA ILE A 200 31.30 -10.84 -8.00
C ILE A 200 31.21 -9.67 -8.98
N GLN A 201 32.26 -9.44 -9.78
CA GLN A 201 32.26 -8.39 -10.79
C GLN A 201 31.21 -8.66 -11.87
N LEU A 202 31.12 -9.91 -12.35
CA LEU A 202 30.09 -10.34 -13.29
C LEU A 202 28.68 -10.17 -12.71
N ALA A 203 28.44 -10.64 -11.48
CA ALA A 203 27.16 -10.48 -10.81
C ALA A 203 26.75 -8.99 -10.71
N ASN A 204 27.68 -8.08 -10.38
CA ASN A 204 27.40 -6.65 -10.38
C ASN A 204 27.10 -6.10 -11.79
N MET A 205 27.74 -6.62 -12.84
CA MET A 205 27.45 -6.19 -14.22
C MET A 205 26.07 -6.67 -14.67
N LEU A 206 25.66 -7.88 -14.29
CA LEU A 206 24.32 -8.40 -14.57
C LEU A 206 23.24 -7.66 -13.78
N GLU A 207 23.46 -7.37 -12.50
CA GLU A 207 22.49 -6.65 -11.66
C GLU A 207 22.20 -5.21 -12.13
N ASN A 208 23.12 -4.61 -12.90
CA ASN A 208 23.00 -3.24 -13.40
C ASN A 208 22.71 -3.15 -14.90
N ASP A 209 22.31 -4.26 -15.54
CA ASP A 209 22.09 -4.35 -17.00
C ASP A 209 23.29 -3.82 -17.83
N ALA A 210 24.50 -3.85 -17.24
CA ALA A 210 25.72 -3.37 -17.87
C ALA A 210 26.41 -4.47 -18.70
N TRP A 211 26.04 -5.73 -18.49
CA TRP A 211 26.49 -6.84 -19.32
C TRP A 211 25.86 -6.74 -20.71
N LYS A 212 26.70 -6.57 -21.75
CA LYS A 212 26.27 -6.60 -23.14
C LYS A 212 26.70 -7.92 -23.73
N SER A 213 25.72 -8.75 -24.09
CA SER A 213 26.00 -9.98 -24.80
C SER A 213 26.27 -9.66 -26.28
N GLU A 214 27.46 -10.00 -26.76
CA GLU A 214 27.83 -9.84 -28.16
C GLU A 214 27.61 -11.16 -28.89
N ALA A 215 26.41 -11.31 -29.46
CA ALA A 215 26.09 -12.48 -30.25
C ALA A 215 26.86 -12.45 -31.57
N THR A 216 27.80 -13.38 -31.72
CA THR A 216 28.62 -13.54 -32.91
C THR A 216 28.42 -14.94 -33.51
N LEU A 217 28.81 -15.08 -34.76
CA LEU A 217 28.83 -16.37 -35.44
C LEU A 217 30.15 -17.06 -35.10
N PHE A 218 30.09 -18.24 -34.48
CA PHE A 218 31.29 -18.99 -34.10
C PHE A 218 31.13 -20.49 -34.38
N SER A 219 32.23 -21.18 -34.74
CA SER A 219 32.26 -22.64 -34.81
C SER A 219 32.56 -23.22 -33.43
N LEU A 220 31.83 -24.27 -33.05
CA LEU A 220 32.09 -24.99 -31.80
C LEU A 220 33.47 -25.67 -31.83
N GLN A 221 33.95 -26.09 -32.99
CA GLN A 221 35.26 -26.73 -33.14
C GLN A 221 36.39 -25.73 -32.85
N ASP A 222 36.29 -24.52 -33.40
CA ASP A 222 37.26 -23.45 -33.14
C ASP A 222 37.29 -23.05 -31.66
N LEU A 223 36.13 -23.06 -31.00
CA LEU A 223 36.02 -22.80 -29.56
C LEU A 223 36.71 -23.90 -28.73
N ILE A 224 36.50 -25.17 -29.09
CA ILE A 224 37.14 -26.31 -28.45
C ILE A 224 38.65 -26.25 -28.64
N ASP A 225 39.12 -25.97 -29.86
CA ASP A 225 40.54 -25.92 -30.19
C ASP A 225 41.28 -24.77 -29.47
N GLU A 226 40.55 -23.70 -29.10
CA GLU A 226 41.07 -22.61 -28.27
C GLU A 226 41.08 -22.93 -26.77
N VAL A 227 39.99 -23.49 -26.24
CA VAL A 227 39.83 -23.73 -24.79
C VAL A 227 40.66 -24.93 -24.32
N VAL A 228 40.80 -25.97 -25.15
CA VAL A 228 41.47 -27.22 -24.76
C VAL A 228 42.94 -27.02 -24.35
N PRO A 229 43.77 -26.28 -25.09
CA PRO A 229 45.13 -25.94 -24.67
C PRO A 229 45.21 -25.24 -23.31
N GLU A 230 44.18 -24.46 -22.94
CA GLU A 230 44.12 -23.73 -21.68
C GLU A 230 43.82 -24.67 -20.49
N VAL A 231 42.91 -25.64 -20.67
CA VAL A 231 42.51 -26.57 -19.59
C VAL A 231 43.44 -27.79 -19.45
N LEU A 232 44.13 -28.18 -20.54
CA LEU A 232 44.98 -29.37 -20.58
C LEU A 232 46.05 -29.43 -19.46
N PRO A 233 46.78 -28.34 -19.15
CA PRO A 233 47.81 -28.34 -18.11
C PRO A 233 47.23 -28.58 -16.72
N ALA A 234 46.02 -28.10 -16.43
CA ALA A 234 45.36 -28.33 -15.15
C ALA A 234 44.88 -29.79 -15.01
N ILE A 235 44.28 -30.34 -16.08
CA ILE A 235 43.81 -31.72 -16.14
C ILE A 235 44.97 -32.73 -16.02
N LYS A 236 46.08 -32.48 -16.72
CA LYS A 236 47.29 -33.31 -16.65
C LYS A 236 47.93 -33.29 -15.27
N ARG A 237 47.95 -32.15 -14.58
CA ARG A 237 48.45 -32.04 -13.20
C ARG A 237 47.64 -32.89 -12.21
N LYS A 238 46.36 -33.15 -12.51
CA LYS A 238 45.47 -34.02 -11.71
C LYS A 238 45.47 -35.49 -12.15
N GLY A 239 46.26 -35.87 -13.16
CA GLY A 239 46.33 -37.24 -13.68
C GLY A 239 45.08 -37.67 -14.45
N LEU A 240 44.27 -36.73 -14.92
CA LEU A 240 43.02 -37.00 -15.62
C LEU A 240 43.23 -37.04 -17.15
N GLN A 241 42.39 -37.77 -17.86
CA GLN A 241 42.37 -37.81 -19.33
C GLN A 241 41.15 -37.02 -19.84
N LEU A 242 41.39 -36.01 -20.69
CA LEU A 242 40.33 -35.28 -21.37
C LEU A 242 39.96 -36.01 -22.67
N LEU A 243 38.71 -36.46 -22.76
CA LEU A 243 38.12 -37.03 -23.97
C LEU A 243 37.11 -36.03 -24.53
N ILE A 244 37.35 -35.55 -25.75
CA ILE A 244 36.45 -34.64 -26.44
C ILE A 244 35.70 -35.45 -27.48
N ASN A 245 34.40 -35.59 -27.30
CA ASN A 245 33.54 -36.25 -28.25
C ASN A 245 32.56 -35.23 -28.85
N ASN A 246 32.97 -34.59 -29.94
CA ASN A 246 32.12 -33.66 -30.68
C ASN A 246 31.53 -34.39 -31.89
N HIS A 247 30.22 -34.63 -31.86
CA HIS A 247 29.48 -35.29 -32.95
C HIS A 247 28.98 -34.31 -34.02
N LEU A 248 29.27 -33.01 -33.88
CA LEU A 248 28.88 -31.97 -34.81
C LEU A 248 29.92 -31.82 -35.92
N SER A 249 29.48 -31.33 -37.08
CA SER A 249 30.36 -31.09 -38.21
C SER A 249 31.32 -29.94 -37.85
N GLY A 250 32.61 -30.03 -38.20
CA GLY A 250 33.61 -29.00 -37.82
C GLY A 250 33.32 -27.57 -38.32
N ASN A 251 32.35 -27.42 -39.23
CA ASN A 251 31.91 -26.16 -39.82
C ASN A 251 30.50 -25.72 -39.36
N ASP A 252 29.94 -26.37 -38.34
CA ASP A 252 28.63 -26.00 -37.79
C ASP A 252 28.75 -24.69 -36.99
N GLU A 253 28.47 -23.58 -37.67
CA GLU A 253 28.45 -22.25 -37.09
C GLU A 253 27.19 -22.02 -36.24
N ARG A 254 27.38 -21.45 -35.04
CA ARG A 254 26.32 -21.12 -34.10
C ARG A 254 26.31 -19.62 -33.84
N TRP A 255 25.10 -19.11 -33.68
CA TRP A 255 24.88 -17.72 -33.28
C TRP A 255 24.75 -17.66 -31.77
N GLY A 256 25.65 -16.93 -31.10
CA GLY A 256 25.60 -16.78 -29.66
C GLY A 256 26.78 -16.00 -29.12
N ASP A 257 26.79 -15.81 -27.81
CA ASP A 257 27.90 -15.17 -27.13
C ASP A 257 29.01 -16.20 -26.89
N ARG A 258 30.13 -16.01 -27.58
CA ARG A 258 31.27 -16.92 -27.52
C ARG A 258 31.86 -16.98 -26.11
N ASP A 259 31.89 -15.84 -25.41
CA ASP A 259 32.54 -15.68 -24.10
C ASP A 259 31.70 -16.26 -22.95
N ILE A 260 30.40 -16.49 -23.19
CA ILE A 260 29.51 -17.22 -22.27
C ILE A 260 29.53 -18.72 -22.56
N ALA A 261 29.75 -19.10 -23.82
CA ALA A 261 29.81 -20.49 -24.26
C ALA A 261 31.14 -21.18 -23.93
N THR A 262 32.21 -20.43 -23.66
CA THR A 262 33.45 -20.96 -23.08
C THR A 262 33.18 -21.42 -21.64
N PRO A 263 33.40 -22.71 -21.31
CA PRO A 263 33.38 -23.12 -19.92
C PRO A 263 34.51 -22.37 -19.20
N CYS A 264 34.21 -21.62 -18.14
CA CYS A 264 35.23 -21.09 -17.24
C CYS A 264 36.15 -22.25 -16.84
N ALA A 265 37.39 -22.24 -17.35
CA ALA A 265 38.38 -23.31 -17.19
C ALA A 265 38.95 -23.35 -15.77
N GLY A 266 38.09 -23.49 -14.78
CA GLY A 266 38.43 -23.78 -13.39
C GLY A 266 37.76 -25.07 -12.99
N PHE A 267 38.26 -26.20 -13.49
CA PHE A 267 37.87 -27.51 -12.98
C PHE A 267 38.55 -27.72 -11.62
N SER A 268 37.71 -27.73 -10.58
CA SER A 268 38.01 -28.16 -9.20
C SER A 268 38.59 -29.57 -9.14
#